data_AF-A0A847D905-F1
#
_entry.id   AF-A0A847D905-F1
#
_cell.length_a   1.000
_cell.length_b   1.000
_cell.length_c   1.000
_cell.angle_alpha   90.00
_cell.angle_beta   90.00
_cell.angle_gamma   90.00
#
_symmetry.space_group_name_H-M   'P 1'
#
loop_
_entity.id
_entity.type
_entity.pdbx_description
1 polymer ?
#
loop_
_entity_poly.entity_id
_entity_poly.type
_entity_poly.pdbx_seq_one_letter_code
_entity_poly.pdbx_strand_id
1 'polypeptide(L)'
;YTSPQALQKAKDLAAKLTKFGGEIQFIEVPFTEIQEEIKEKVPADYLMTITRRMMLRITDAIRAERKGLAIFNGESLAQVASQTLESMIAINDVTTTPIIRPVATMDKLEIIALAQRIDTFDLSVQPFEDCCTIFAPPAPKTKPHLDKARRFEALLDVEPLVMRAVEGIVVSSITGREDTSSQDEALFSDLL
;
A
#
# COMPACT_ATOMS: atom_id res chain seq x y z
N TYR A 1 -3.07 -8.93 10.65
CA TYR A 1 -2.28 -9.98 9.95
C TYR A 1 -1.00 -9.49 9.27
N THR A 2 -0.46 -8.32 9.61
CA THR A 2 0.83 -7.85 9.06
C THR A 2 1.96 -8.29 9.98
N SER A 3 2.98 -8.94 9.42
CA SER A 3 4.16 -9.32 10.20
C SER A 3 4.93 -8.06 10.65
N PRO A 4 5.54 -8.04 11.85
CA PRO A 4 6.40 -6.93 12.27
C PRO A 4 7.50 -6.62 11.24
N GLN A 5 8.00 -7.65 10.55
CA GLN A 5 9.01 -7.54 9.51
C GLN A 5 8.47 -6.80 8.26
N ALA A 6 7.24 -7.08 7.81
CA ALA A 6 6.64 -6.38 6.68
C ALA A 6 6.39 -4.90 7.01
N LEU A 7 5.95 -4.61 8.24
CA LEU A 7 5.81 -3.22 8.71
C LEU A 7 7.16 -2.51 8.75
N GLN A 8 8.19 -3.15 9.30
CA GLN A 8 9.53 -2.58 9.36
C GLN A 8 10.08 -2.31 7.96
N LYS A 9 9.94 -3.26 7.02
CA LYS A 9 10.31 -3.08 5.60
C LYS A 9 9.66 -1.83 5.01
N ALA A 10 8.36 -1.62 5.24
CA ALA A 10 7.66 -0.44 4.75
C ALA A 10 8.20 0.86 5.35
N LYS A 11 8.52 0.88 6.66
CA LYS A 11 9.16 2.01 7.33
C LYS A 11 10.58 2.28 6.82
N ASP A 12 11.36 1.24 6.57
CA ASP A 12 12.73 1.35 6.03
C ASP A 12 12.71 1.91 4.59
N LEU A 13 11.74 1.47 3.77
CA LEU A 13 11.52 2.04 2.44
C LEU A 13 11.14 3.53 2.52
N ALA A 14 10.23 3.90 3.43
CA ALA A 14 9.90 5.29 3.66
C ALA A 14 11.12 6.10 4.12
N ALA A 15 11.96 5.55 5.01
CA ALA A 15 13.19 6.19 5.44
C ALA A 15 14.15 6.47 4.27
N LYS A 16 14.28 5.55 3.31
CA LYS A 16 15.09 5.81 2.10
C LYS A 16 14.55 6.95 1.24
N LEU A 17 13.23 7.12 1.19
CA LEU A 17 12.58 8.18 0.41
C LEU A 17 12.74 9.58 1.03
N THR A 18 13.04 9.68 2.33
CA THR A 18 13.28 10.97 3.01
C THR A 18 14.42 11.77 2.37
N LYS A 19 15.38 11.09 1.71
CA LYS A 19 16.46 11.71 0.93
C LYS A 19 15.96 12.65 -0.17
N PHE A 20 14.73 12.45 -0.66
CA PHE A 20 14.14 13.24 -1.76
C PHE A 20 13.06 14.23 -1.32
N GLY A 21 12.49 14.04 -0.13
CA GLY A 21 11.28 14.76 0.31
C GLY A 21 11.31 15.28 1.76
N GLY A 22 12.41 15.07 2.48
CA GLY A 22 12.50 15.42 3.89
C GLY A 22 11.70 14.46 4.77
N GLU A 23 11.00 15.01 5.77
CA GLU A 23 10.18 14.23 6.69
C GLU A 23 8.98 13.58 5.99
N ILE A 24 8.75 12.28 6.25
CA ILE A 24 7.59 11.54 5.76
C ILE A 24 6.70 11.15 6.94
N GLN A 25 5.43 11.54 6.86
CA GLN A 25 4.39 11.09 7.79
C GLN A 25 3.92 9.70 7.37
N PHE A 26 4.28 8.68 8.15
CA PHE A 26 3.92 7.28 7.94
C PHE A 26 2.65 6.95 8.73
N ILE A 27 1.61 6.50 8.02
CA ILE A 27 0.29 6.23 8.60
C ILE A 27 0.02 4.73 8.53
N GLU A 28 -0.09 4.13 9.70
CA GLU A 28 -0.48 2.74 9.88
C GLU A 28 -2.00 2.67 10.05
N VAL A 29 -2.66 1.87 9.22
CA VAL A 29 -4.12 1.70 9.23
C VAL A 29 -4.45 0.29 9.74
N PRO A 30 -5.24 0.13 10.80
CA PRO A 30 -5.74 -1.17 11.22
C PRO A 30 -6.73 -1.68 10.18
N PHE A 31 -6.41 -2.82 9.56
CA PHE A 31 -7.19 -3.36 8.44
C PHE A 31 -7.69 -4.79 8.69
N THR A 32 -7.43 -5.36 9.87
CA THR A 32 -7.78 -6.74 10.23
C THR A 32 -9.29 -6.98 10.19
N GLU A 33 -10.09 -6.13 10.83
CA GLU A 33 -11.56 -6.26 10.86
C GLU A 33 -12.15 -6.26 9.45
N ILE A 34 -11.71 -5.32 8.61
CA ILE A 34 -12.15 -5.22 7.22
C ILE A 34 -11.78 -6.48 6.42
N GLN A 35 -10.59 -7.04 6.65
CA GLN A 35 -10.18 -8.28 5.99
C GLN A 35 -11.04 -9.47 6.39
N GLU A 36 -11.37 -9.60 7.67
CA GLU A 36 -12.22 -10.69 8.18
C GLU A 36 -13.63 -10.60 7.59
N GLU A 37 -14.23 -9.40 7.59
CA GLU A 37 -15.53 -9.10 6.98
C GLU A 37 -15.57 -9.42 5.49
N ILE A 38 -14.54 -9.00 4.74
CA ILE A 38 -14.42 -9.32 3.32
C ILE A 38 -14.31 -10.84 3.12
N LYS A 39 -13.48 -11.52 3.90
CA LYS A 39 -13.28 -12.97 3.78
C LYS A 39 -14.54 -13.77 4.08
N GLU A 40 -15.35 -13.33 5.03
CA GLU A 40 -16.59 -13.99 5.41
C GLU A 40 -17.71 -13.80 4.37
N LYS A 41 -17.86 -12.57 3.84
CA LYS A 41 -19.05 -12.18 3.08
C LYS A 41 -18.84 -12.11 1.56
N VAL A 42 -17.60 -12.00 1.08
CA VAL A 42 -17.30 -11.79 -0.34
C VAL A 42 -16.79 -13.09 -0.98
N PRO A 43 -17.25 -13.44 -2.20
CA PRO A 43 -16.71 -14.58 -2.93
C PRO A 43 -15.19 -14.51 -3.16
N ALA A 44 -14.55 -15.67 -3.11
CA ALA A 44 -13.09 -15.80 -3.19
C ALA A 44 -12.46 -15.07 -4.39
N ASP A 45 -13.12 -15.08 -5.55
CA ASP A 45 -12.61 -14.46 -6.78
C ASP A 45 -12.65 -12.92 -6.77
N TYR A 46 -13.39 -12.31 -5.83
CA TYR A 46 -13.48 -10.85 -5.65
C TYR A 46 -12.76 -10.31 -4.41
N LEU A 47 -12.25 -11.16 -3.51
CA LEU A 47 -11.57 -10.75 -2.27
C LEU A 47 -10.52 -9.66 -2.52
N MET A 48 -9.65 -9.86 -3.52
CA MET A 48 -8.61 -8.90 -3.88
C MET A 48 -9.18 -7.57 -4.40
N THR A 49 -10.22 -7.61 -5.24
CA THR A 49 -10.84 -6.40 -5.79
C THR A 49 -11.49 -5.58 -4.69
N ILE A 50 -12.28 -6.22 -3.82
CA ILE A 50 -12.95 -5.53 -2.71
C ILE A 50 -11.95 -5.02 -1.68
N THR A 51 -10.91 -5.80 -1.36
CA THR A 51 -9.83 -5.35 -0.47
C THR A 51 -9.19 -4.06 -0.95
N ARG A 52 -8.82 -3.98 -2.24
CA ARG A 52 -8.20 -2.78 -2.81
C ARG A 52 -9.16 -1.60 -2.88
N ARG A 53 -10.45 -1.84 -3.14
CA ARG A 53 -11.50 -0.83 -3.07
C ARG A 53 -11.63 -0.24 -1.65
N MET A 54 -11.61 -1.08 -0.60
CA MET A 54 -11.62 -0.62 0.79
C MET A 54 -10.36 0.17 1.16
N MET A 55 -9.17 -0.30 0.78
CA MET A 55 -7.91 0.44 0.98
C MET A 55 -7.96 1.83 0.33
N LEU A 56 -8.52 1.93 -0.88
CA LEU A 56 -8.63 3.19 -1.59
C LEU A 56 -9.64 4.14 -0.92
N ARG A 57 -10.78 3.65 -0.43
CA ARG A 57 -11.75 4.44 0.35
C ARG A 57 -11.13 5.02 1.62
N ILE A 58 -10.39 4.21 2.38
CA ILE A 58 -9.71 4.65 3.60
C ILE A 58 -8.66 5.71 3.26
N THR A 59 -7.87 5.47 2.21
CA THR A 59 -6.86 6.44 1.75
C THR A 59 -7.50 7.76 1.33
N ASP A 60 -8.65 7.72 0.66
CA ASP A 60 -9.37 8.93 0.25
C ASP A 60 -9.98 9.70 1.43
N ALA A 61 -10.48 9.00 2.45
CA ALA A 61 -10.92 9.60 3.71
C ALA A 61 -9.78 10.31 4.45
N ILE A 62 -8.63 9.63 4.60
CA ILE A 62 -7.41 10.20 5.22
C ILE A 62 -6.93 11.42 4.42
N ARG A 63 -6.92 11.31 3.08
CA ARG A 63 -6.57 12.42 2.20
C ARG A 63 -7.49 13.63 2.43
N ALA A 64 -8.80 13.41 2.53
CA ALA A 64 -9.77 14.49 2.74
C ALA A 64 -9.52 15.23 4.05
N GLU A 65 -9.30 14.51 5.16
CA GLU A 65 -8.95 15.10 6.46
C GLU A 65 -7.66 15.92 6.40
N ARG A 66 -6.66 15.39 5.70
CA ARG A 66 -5.35 16.03 5.50
C ARG A 66 -5.32 17.06 4.37
N LYS A 67 -6.46 17.35 3.74
CA LYS A 67 -6.61 18.29 2.61
C LYS A 67 -5.68 17.98 1.42
N GLY A 68 -5.35 16.71 1.21
CA GLY A 68 -4.58 16.27 0.05
C GLY A 68 -5.38 16.37 -1.24
N LEU A 69 -4.70 16.58 -2.37
CA LEU A 69 -5.34 16.77 -3.69
C LEU A 69 -5.39 15.51 -4.54
N ALA A 70 -4.54 14.52 -4.25
CA ALA A 70 -4.38 13.33 -5.07
C ALA A 70 -3.94 12.12 -4.23
N ILE A 71 -4.06 10.94 -4.81
CA ILE A 71 -3.54 9.67 -4.28
C ILE A 71 -2.49 9.14 -5.25
N PHE A 72 -1.37 8.65 -4.75
CA PHE A 72 -0.32 8.04 -5.56
C PHE A 72 -0.29 6.53 -5.32
N ASN A 73 -0.08 5.76 -6.38
CA ASN A 73 0.21 4.34 -6.25
C ASN A 73 1.24 3.87 -7.29
N GLY A 74 1.82 2.70 -7.05
CA GLY A 74 2.81 2.07 -7.94
C GLY A 74 2.23 1.10 -8.95
N GLU A 75 0.97 1.29 -9.39
CA GLU A 75 0.38 0.40 -10.41
C GLU A 75 1.05 0.58 -11.77
N SER A 76 1.49 -0.52 -12.39
CA SER A 76 1.94 -0.58 -13.78
C SER A 76 0.91 -1.34 -14.62
N LEU A 77 0.66 -0.93 -15.86
CA LEU A 77 -0.34 -1.57 -16.71
C LEU A 77 0.15 -2.97 -17.15
N ALA A 78 -0.73 -3.97 -17.01
CA ALA A 78 -0.54 -5.33 -17.51
C ALA A 78 0.66 -6.11 -16.92
N GLN A 79 1.21 -5.68 -15.78
CA GLN A 79 2.32 -6.39 -15.13
C GLN A 79 1.86 -7.58 -14.27
N VAL A 80 0.70 -7.48 -13.61
CA VAL A 80 0.08 -8.56 -12.83
C VAL A 80 -1.44 -8.61 -13.04
N ALA A 81 -2.07 -9.73 -12.67
CA ALA A 81 -3.50 -9.97 -12.85
C ALA A 81 -4.42 -8.87 -12.26
N SER A 82 -3.97 -8.21 -11.19
CA SER A 82 -4.70 -7.14 -10.50
C SER A 82 -4.51 -5.75 -11.13
N GLN A 83 -3.78 -5.66 -12.23
CA GLN A 83 -3.41 -4.42 -12.92
C GLN A 83 -3.83 -4.43 -14.40
N THR A 84 -4.93 -5.13 -14.71
CA THR A 84 -5.66 -4.96 -15.96
C THR A 84 -6.46 -3.65 -15.94
N LEU A 85 -6.80 -3.11 -17.11
CA LEU A 85 -7.66 -1.91 -17.19
C LEU A 85 -9.01 -2.15 -16.51
N GLU A 86 -9.57 -3.35 -16.66
CA GLU A 86 -10.83 -3.74 -16.02
C GLU A 86 -10.69 -3.72 -14.49
N SER A 87 -9.57 -4.22 -13.94
CA SER A 87 -9.30 -4.16 -12.51
C SER A 87 -9.09 -2.73 -12.02
N MET A 88 -8.37 -1.90 -12.77
CA MET A 88 -8.18 -0.48 -12.42
C MET A 88 -9.50 0.29 -12.43
N ILE A 89 -10.37 0.06 -13.41
CA ILE A 89 -11.72 0.65 -13.47
C ILE A 89 -12.53 0.19 -12.26
N ALA A 90 -12.56 -1.12 -11.99
CA ALA A 90 -13.30 -1.68 -10.87
C ALA A 90 -12.78 -1.15 -9.53
N ILE A 91 -11.48 -0.90 -9.35
CA ILE A 91 -10.94 -0.38 -8.09
C ILE A 91 -11.20 1.13 -7.97
N ASN A 92 -10.94 1.91 -9.03
CA ASN A 92 -11.02 3.37 -8.99
C ASN A 92 -12.44 3.90 -8.79
N ASP A 93 -13.46 3.14 -9.17
CA ASP A 93 -14.86 3.54 -9.07
C ASP A 93 -15.31 4.00 -7.66
N VAL A 94 -14.58 3.65 -6.60
CA VAL A 94 -14.88 4.10 -5.24
C VAL A 94 -14.50 5.55 -4.94
N THR A 95 -13.79 6.23 -5.83
CA THR A 95 -13.32 7.60 -5.62
C THR A 95 -13.30 8.40 -6.92
N THR A 96 -13.52 9.71 -6.80
CA THR A 96 -13.33 10.68 -7.89
C THR A 96 -12.02 11.45 -7.75
N THR A 97 -11.25 11.19 -6.68
CA THR A 97 -9.96 11.81 -6.43
C THR A 97 -8.96 11.41 -7.51
N PRO A 98 -8.14 12.36 -8.00
CA PRO A 98 -7.06 12.05 -8.94
C PRO A 98 -6.09 10.99 -8.38
N ILE A 99 -5.98 9.86 -9.08
CA ILE A 99 -5.00 8.80 -8.76
C ILE A 99 -3.84 8.89 -9.77
N ILE A 100 -2.67 9.27 -9.27
CA ILE A 100 -1.45 9.39 -10.06
C ILE A 100 -0.69 8.07 -10.03
N ARG A 101 -0.32 7.59 -11.22
CA ARG A 101 0.34 6.29 -11.44
C ARG A 101 1.66 6.49 -12.19
N PRO A 102 2.75 6.88 -11.51
CA PRO A 102 3.99 7.29 -12.18
C PRO A 102 4.60 6.20 -13.07
N VAL A 103 4.35 4.93 -12.75
CA VAL A 103 4.93 3.77 -13.45
C VAL A 103 3.93 3.05 -14.36
N ALA A 104 2.75 3.64 -14.63
CA ALA A 104 1.68 3.00 -15.39
C ALA A 104 2.10 2.51 -16.78
N THR A 105 3.04 3.21 -17.42
CA THR A 105 3.51 2.94 -18.79
C THR A 105 4.95 2.44 -18.83
N MET A 106 5.56 2.14 -17.67
CA MET A 106 6.92 1.63 -17.58
C MET A 106 6.90 0.11 -17.59
N ASP A 107 7.87 -0.49 -18.27
CA ASP A 107 8.11 -1.92 -18.17
C ASP A 107 8.77 -2.30 -16.82
N LYS A 108 8.81 -3.60 -16.53
CA LYS A 108 9.36 -4.11 -15.27
C LYS A 108 10.85 -3.80 -15.11
N LEU A 109 11.63 -3.83 -16.18
CA LEU A 109 13.08 -3.58 -16.13
C LEU A 109 13.35 -2.11 -15.86
N GLU A 110 12.55 -1.20 -16.42
CA GLU A 110 12.63 0.23 -16.14
C GLU A 110 12.31 0.53 -14.67
N ILE A 111 11.28 -0.12 -14.11
CA ILE A 111 10.91 0.02 -12.69
C ILE A 111 12.03 -0.52 -11.79
N ILE A 112 12.62 -1.67 -12.12
CA ILE A 112 13.76 -2.24 -11.37
C ILE A 112 14.97 -1.30 -11.44
N ALA A 113 15.33 -0.82 -12.62
CA ALA A 113 16.45 0.10 -12.79
C ALA A 113 16.24 1.41 -12.03
N LEU A 114 15.00 1.91 -11.97
CA LEU A 114 14.64 3.04 -11.14
C LEU A 114 14.78 2.71 -9.65
N ALA A 115 14.23 1.59 -9.19
CA ALA A 115 14.31 1.15 -7.80
C ALA A 115 15.76 0.96 -7.32
N GLN A 116 16.64 0.44 -8.17
CA GLN A 116 18.07 0.32 -7.89
C GLN A 116 18.73 1.71 -7.78
N ARG A 117 18.40 2.62 -8.71
CA ARG A 117 18.94 3.99 -8.73
C ARG A 117 18.54 4.80 -7.50
N ILE A 118 17.34 4.58 -6.97
CA ILE A 118 16.86 5.24 -5.74
C ILE A 118 17.08 4.38 -4.49
N ASP A 119 17.88 3.31 -4.59
CA ASP A 119 18.31 2.48 -3.47
C ASP A 119 17.17 1.75 -2.72
N THR A 120 16.01 1.52 -3.36
CA THR A 120 14.87 0.82 -2.76
C THR A 120 14.75 -0.65 -3.16
N PHE A 121 15.48 -1.09 -4.19
CA PHE A 121 15.34 -2.44 -4.76
C PHE A 121 15.65 -3.55 -3.74
N ASP A 122 16.81 -3.51 -3.09
CA ASP A 122 17.27 -4.60 -2.22
C ASP A 122 16.36 -4.82 -1.00
N LEU A 123 15.80 -3.74 -0.44
CA LEU A 123 14.79 -3.82 0.61
C LEU A 123 13.47 -4.40 0.09
N SER A 124 13.06 -4.00 -1.12
CA SER A 124 11.76 -4.40 -1.70
C SER A 124 11.69 -5.88 -2.04
N VAL A 125 12.82 -6.53 -2.35
CA VAL A 125 12.89 -7.95 -2.72
C VAL A 125 13.08 -8.89 -1.53
N GLN A 126 13.17 -8.37 -0.31
CA GLN A 126 13.32 -9.21 0.89
C GLN A 126 12.12 -10.16 1.05
N PRO A 127 12.35 -11.45 1.35
CA PRO A 127 11.31 -12.48 1.36
C PRO A 127 10.50 -12.45 2.66
N PHE A 128 9.83 -11.32 2.91
CA PHE A 128 8.84 -11.25 3.98
C PHE A 128 7.46 -11.55 3.42
N GLU A 129 6.72 -12.40 4.14
CA GLU A 129 5.31 -12.63 3.84
C GLU A 129 4.53 -11.33 4.07
N ASP A 130 4.07 -10.73 2.97
CA ASP A 130 3.14 -9.62 2.98
C ASP A 130 1.71 -10.16 3.03
N CYS A 131 0.74 -9.34 3.46
CA CYS A 131 -0.67 -9.77 3.51
C CYS A 131 -1.20 -10.31 2.16
N CYS A 132 -0.60 -9.88 1.05
CA CYS A 132 -0.90 -10.36 -0.30
C CYS A 132 -0.60 -11.86 -0.51
N THR A 133 0.37 -12.46 0.18
CA THR A 133 0.67 -13.90 0.02
C THR A 133 -0.24 -14.77 0.89
N ILE A 134 -0.59 -14.29 2.08
CA ILE A 134 -1.44 -15.02 3.04
C ILE A 134 -2.91 -15.05 2.57
N PHE A 135 -3.37 -13.98 1.91
CA PHE A 135 -4.77 -13.80 1.51
C PHE A 135 -4.97 -13.73 -0.01
N ALA A 136 -3.96 -14.07 -0.81
CA ALA A 136 -4.15 -14.21 -2.25
C ALA A 136 -5.19 -15.31 -2.52
N PRO A 137 -6.27 -15.01 -3.26
CA PRO A 137 -7.16 -16.06 -3.71
C PRO A 137 -6.41 -16.99 -4.67
N PRO A 138 -6.74 -18.29 -4.71
CA PRO A 138 -6.05 -19.26 -5.57
C PRO A 138 -6.14 -18.91 -7.06
N ALA A 139 -7.15 -18.16 -7.47
CA ALA A 139 -7.29 -17.62 -8.82
C ALA A 139 -7.89 -16.20 -8.76
N PRO A 140 -7.07 -15.13 -8.70
CA PRO A 140 -7.58 -13.77 -8.73
C PRO A 140 -8.22 -13.48 -10.09
N LYS A 141 -9.37 -12.80 -10.07
CA LYS A 141 -10.09 -12.45 -11.29
C LYS A 141 -9.35 -11.34 -12.04
N THR A 142 -8.92 -11.62 -13.26
CA THR A 142 -8.23 -10.65 -14.15
C THR A 142 -9.17 -9.64 -14.79
N LYS A 143 -10.48 -9.95 -14.83
CA LYS A 143 -11.53 -9.09 -15.40
C LYS A 143 -12.70 -8.96 -14.42
N PRO A 144 -12.55 -8.22 -13.33
CA PRO A 144 -13.66 -7.95 -12.43
C PRO A 144 -14.70 -7.07 -13.13
N HIS A 145 -15.97 -7.47 -13.03
CA HIS A 145 -17.07 -6.64 -13.51
C HIS A 145 -17.43 -5.64 -12.41
N LEU A 146 -17.48 -4.37 -12.79
CA LEU A 146 -17.76 -3.29 -11.86
C LEU A 146 -19.08 -3.50 -11.09
N ASP A 147 -20.14 -3.88 -11.78
CA ASP A 147 -21.47 -4.11 -11.17
C ASP A 147 -21.43 -5.22 -10.11
N LYS A 148 -20.63 -6.26 -10.33
CA LYS A 148 -20.45 -7.33 -9.36
C LYS A 148 -19.65 -6.84 -8.15
N ALA A 149 -18.61 -6.04 -8.37
CA ALA A 149 -17.85 -5.45 -7.26
C ALA A 149 -18.78 -4.60 -6.36
N ARG A 150 -19.59 -3.71 -6.94
CA ARG A 150 -20.58 -2.91 -6.20
C ARG A 150 -21.60 -3.79 -5.46
N ARG A 151 -22.10 -4.85 -6.10
CA ARG A 151 -23.05 -5.79 -5.48
C ARG A 151 -22.43 -6.53 -4.28
N PHE A 152 -21.18 -6.96 -4.38
CA PHE A 152 -20.51 -7.64 -3.26
C PHE A 152 -20.13 -6.67 -2.14
N GLU A 153 -19.79 -5.42 -2.45
CA GLU A 153 -19.61 -4.38 -1.42
C GLU A 153 -20.90 -4.09 -0.64
N ALA A 154 -22.07 -4.21 -1.27
CA ALA A 154 -23.35 -4.01 -0.57
C ALA A 154 -23.63 -5.06 0.53
N LEU A 155 -22.81 -6.13 0.60
CA LEU A 155 -22.85 -7.11 1.71
C LEU A 155 -22.07 -6.62 2.94
N LEU A 156 -21.28 -5.56 2.80
CA LEU A 156 -20.41 -5.01 3.84
C LEU A 156 -20.97 -3.67 4.34
N ASP A 157 -20.84 -3.43 5.63
CA ASP A 157 -21.10 -2.11 6.22
C ASP A 157 -19.90 -1.18 5.98
N VAL A 158 -19.72 -0.80 4.70
CA VAL A 158 -18.52 -0.10 4.21
C VAL A 158 -18.22 1.18 4.99
N GLU A 159 -19.21 2.05 5.18
CA GLU A 159 -18.99 3.35 5.80
C GLU A 159 -18.54 3.23 7.28
N PRO A 160 -19.24 2.47 8.15
CA PRO A 160 -18.76 2.20 9.51
C PRO A 160 -17.37 1.55 9.57
N LEU A 161 -17.09 0.61 8.66
CA LEU A 161 -15.79 -0.07 8.60
C LEU A 161 -14.67 0.91 8.26
N VAL A 162 -14.88 1.80 7.28
CA VAL A 162 -13.90 2.83 6.90
C VAL A 162 -13.68 3.80 8.05
N MET A 163 -14.75 4.29 8.70
CA MET A 163 -14.62 5.22 9.82
C MET A 163 -13.80 4.64 10.97
N ARG A 164 -14.10 3.41 11.41
CA ARG A 164 -13.33 2.74 12.47
C ARG A 164 -11.86 2.57 12.10
N ALA A 165 -11.57 2.22 10.84
CA ALA A 165 -10.18 2.09 10.37
C ALA A 165 -9.44 3.44 10.37
N VAL A 166 -10.12 4.53 10.01
CA VAL A 166 -9.57 5.90 10.04
C VAL A 166 -9.36 6.39 11.47
N GLU A 167 -10.29 6.11 12.39
CA GLU A 167 -10.14 6.46 13.81
C GLU A 167 -9.00 5.71 14.49
N GLY A 168 -8.75 4.47 14.07
CA GLY A 168 -7.68 3.63 14.60
C GLY A 168 -6.29 3.86 14.01
N ILE A 169 -6.08 4.88 13.17
CA ILE A 169 -4.78 5.10 12.55
C ILE A 169 -3.70 5.45 13.57
N VAL A 170 -2.49 4.95 13.32
CA VAL A 170 -1.29 5.34 14.08
C VAL A 170 -0.39 6.12 13.14
N VAL A 171 -0.07 7.36 13.52
CA VAL A 171 0.77 8.26 12.72
C VAL A 171 2.15 8.33 13.37
N SER A 172 3.18 8.11 12.56
CA SER A 172 4.58 8.29 12.96
C SER A 172 5.31 9.16 11.97
N SER A 173 6.29 9.92 12.45
CA SER A 173 7.19 10.69 11.60
C SER A 173 8.43 9.86 11.29
N ILE A 174 8.80 9.80 10.01
CA ILE A 174 10.03 9.18 9.54
C ILE A 174 10.91 10.29 8.98
N THR A 175 12.01 10.55 9.68
CA THR A 175 13.10 11.42 9.21
C THR A 175 14.23 10.56 8.70
N GLY A 176 15.00 11.08 7.75
CA GLY A 176 16.21 10.38 7.29
C GLY A 176 17.14 10.13 8.46
N ARG A 177 17.65 8.91 8.59
CA ARG A 177 18.88 8.71 9.35
C ARG A 177 19.94 9.56 8.66
N GLU A 178 20.41 10.62 9.31
CA GLU A 178 21.76 11.10 9.04
C GLU A 178 22.66 9.86 9.09
N ASP A 179 23.57 9.70 8.12
CA ASP A 179 24.52 8.60 8.09
C ASP A 179 25.16 8.44 9.48
N THR A 180 24.70 7.45 10.25
CA THR A 180 25.23 7.08 11.56
C THR A 180 26.63 6.47 11.45
N SER A 181 27.33 6.65 10.32
CA SER A 181 28.76 6.37 10.19
C SER A 181 29.62 7.29 11.06
N SER A 182 29.09 8.44 11.51
CA SER A 182 29.83 9.36 12.39
C SER A 182 29.59 9.14 13.89
N GLN A 183 28.52 8.45 14.29
CA GLN A 183 28.26 8.13 15.71
C GLN A 183 28.89 6.81 16.15
N ASP A 184 28.95 5.81 15.27
CA ASP A 184 29.62 4.54 15.59
C ASP A 184 31.16 4.72 15.63
N GLU A 185 31.77 5.51 14.74
CA GLU A 185 33.21 5.81 14.81
C GLU A 185 33.61 6.56 16.10
N ALA A 186 32.74 7.44 16.61
CA ALA A 186 32.98 8.13 17.88
C ALA A 186 32.91 7.17 19.08
N LEU A 187 32.02 6.18 19.05
CA LEU A 187 31.93 5.16 20.11
C LEU A 187 33.12 4.18 20.12
N PHE A 188 33.69 3.86 18.96
CA PHE A 188 34.86 2.96 18.86
C PHE A 188 36.20 3.67 19.11
N SER A 189 36.26 5.00 18.89
CA SER A 189 37.42 5.84 19.24
C SER A 189 37.64 5.92 20.75
N ASP A 190 36.57 5.94 21.56
CA ASP A 190 36.68 6.01 23.03
C ASP A 190 37.00 4.66 23.70
N LEU A 191 37.11 3.57 22.91
CA LEU A 191 37.41 2.21 23.37
C LEU A 191 38.81 1.71 22.98
N LEU A 192 39.64 2.55 22.33
CA LEU A 192 41.04 2.31 21.98
C LEU A 192 41.97 3.27 22.72
#